data_AF-A0A933SMV7-F1
#
_entry.id   AF-A0A933SMV7-F1
#
_cell.length_a   1.000
_cell.length_b   1.000
_cell.length_c   1.000
_cell.angle_alpha   90.00
_cell.angle_beta   90.00
_cell.angle_gamma   90.00
#
_symmetry.space_group_name_H-M   'P 1'
#
loop_
_entity.id
_entity.type
_entity.pdbx_description
1 polymer ?
#
loop_
_entity_poly.entity_id
_entity_poly.type
_entity_poly.pdbx_seq_one_letter_code
_entity_poly.pdbx_strand_id
1 'polypeptide(L)'
;MIPTIEWKNGFVNMLDQTRLPIEIVYAECKDYQTVAKGIKELWVRGAPAIGIAAAMGIALGAQRIKAKSFDAFYEELMPIC
;
A
#
# COMPACT_ATOMS: atom_id res chain seq x y z
N MET A 1 -19.60 4.74 5.90
CA MET A 1 -19.01 4.23 4.64
C MET A 1 -17.88 3.29 5.02
N ILE A 2 -17.72 2.14 4.34
CA ILE A 2 -16.60 1.21 4.57
C ILE A 2 -15.46 1.64 3.65
N PRO A 3 -14.32 2.15 4.18
CA PRO A 3 -13.20 2.52 3.32
C PRO A 3 -12.56 1.29 2.68
N THR A 4 -12.35 1.33 1.36
CA THR A 4 -11.62 0.28 0.63
C THR A 4 -10.13 0.27 0.99
N ILE A 5 -9.56 1.46 1.15
CA ILE A 5 -8.16 1.68 1.50
C ILE A 5 -8.06 3.02 2.24
N GLU A 6 -7.25 3.07 3.28
CA GLU A 6 -6.98 4.29 4.03
C GLU A 6 -5.52 4.31 4.52
N TRP A 7 -4.97 5.50 4.72
CA TRP A 7 -3.72 5.67 5.45
C TRP A 7 -4.03 5.90 6.92
N LYS A 8 -3.54 5.04 7.81
CA LYS A 8 -3.87 5.07 9.23
C LYS A 8 -2.66 4.70 10.06
N ASN A 9 -2.36 5.48 11.10
CA ASN A 9 -1.28 5.21 12.06
C ASN A 9 0.10 4.98 11.40
N GLY A 10 0.37 5.64 10.28
CA GLY A 10 1.65 5.52 9.57
C GLY A 10 1.75 4.32 8.62
N PHE A 11 0.67 3.58 8.39
CA PHE A 11 0.63 2.47 7.44
C PHE A 11 -0.63 2.47 6.59
N VAL A 12 -0.67 1.61 5.57
CA VAL A 12 -1.84 1.43 4.72
C VAL A 12 -2.75 0.39 5.35
N ASN A 13 -4.00 0.74 5.57
CA ASN A 13 -5.03 -0.17 6.04
C ASN A 13 -5.96 -0.48 4.87
N MET A 14 -6.01 -1.75 4.45
CA MET A 14 -6.67 -2.17 3.21
C MET A 14 -7.80 -3.15 3.51
N LEU A 15 -9.00 -2.90 3.01
CA LEU A 15 -10.11 -3.86 3.10
C LEU A 15 -9.79 -5.08 2.26
N ASP A 16 -9.88 -6.28 2.83
CA ASP A 16 -9.76 -7.53 2.09
C ASP A 16 -11.10 -7.88 1.42
N GLN A 17 -11.25 -7.45 0.17
CA GLN A 17 -12.44 -7.70 -0.62
C GLN A 17 -12.63 -9.18 -1.05
N THR A 18 -11.66 -10.07 -0.76
CA THR A 18 -11.82 -11.51 -0.99
C THR A 18 -12.69 -12.18 0.08
N ARG A 19 -12.83 -11.54 1.25
CA ARG A 19 -13.60 -12.03 2.39
C ARG A 19 -15.06 -11.53 2.40
N LEU A 20 -15.37 -10.55 1.56
CA LEU A 20 -16.73 -10.05 1.39
C LEU A 20 -17.59 -11.07 0.62
N PRO A 21 -18.91 -11.14 0.93
CA PRO A 21 -19.65 -10.35 1.92
C PRO A 21 -19.65 -10.96 3.33
N ILE A 22 -18.92 -12.05 3.56
CA ILE A 22 -19.01 -12.87 4.76
C ILE A 22 -18.46 -12.11 5.98
N GLU A 23 -17.32 -11.45 5.82
CA GLU A 23 -16.70 -10.67 6.89
C GLU A 23 -15.98 -9.43 6.37
N ILE A 24 -15.89 -8.42 7.23
CA ILE A 24 -15.13 -7.19 6.99
C ILE A 24 -13.79 -7.34 7.71
N VAL A 25 -12.74 -7.62 6.95
CA VAL A 25 -11.37 -7.74 7.47
C VAL A 25 -10.49 -6.70 6.81
N TYR A 26 -9.66 -6.06 7.62
CA TYR A 26 -8.65 -5.12 7.17
C TYR A 26 -7.25 -5.71 7.32
N ALA A 27 -6.44 -5.62 6.28
CA ALA A 27 -5.03 -5.96 6.30
C ALA A 27 -4.20 -4.70 6.59
N GLU A 28 -3.38 -4.77 7.65
CA GLU A 28 -2.39 -3.74 7.96
C GLU A 28 -1.14 -3.94 7.08
N CYS A 29 -0.98 -3.09 6.07
CA CYS A 29 0.18 -3.09 5.19
C CYS A 29 1.23 -2.11 5.70
N LYS A 30 2.23 -2.60 6.42
CA LYS A 30 3.31 -1.79 7.04
C LYS A 30 4.49 -1.54 6.10
N ASP A 31 4.50 -2.16 4.92
CA ASP A 31 5.47 -1.98 3.86
C ASP A 31 4.85 -2.13 2.47
N TYR A 32 5.61 -1.69 1.46
CA TYR A 32 5.20 -1.72 0.06
C TYR A 32 5.05 -3.15 -0.48
N GLN A 33 5.79 -4.12 0.06
CA GLN A 33 5.65 -5.53 -0.34
C GLN A 33 4.28 -6.09 0.06
N THR A 34 3.80 -5.75 1.26
CA THR A 34 2.46 -6.16 1.72
C THR A 34 1.37 -5.49 0.89
N VAL A 35 1.56 -4.22 0.50
CA VAL A 35 0.64 -3.55 -0.44
C VAL A 35 0.62 -4.26 -1.80
N ALA A 36 1.79 -4.58 -2.37
CA ALA A 36 1.91 -5.28 -3.65
C ALA A 36 1.24 -6.67 -3.60
N LYS A 37 1.41 -7.39 -2.48
CA LYS A 37 0.69 -8.64 -2.21
C LYS A 37 -0.82 -8.42 -2.22
N GLY A 38 -1.32 -7.40 -1.51
CA GLY A 38 -2.75 -7.10 -1.46
C GLY A 38 -3.38 -6.76 -2.82
N ILE A 39 -2.63 -6.10 -3.71
CA ILE A 39 -3.06 -5.88 -5.10
C ILE A 39 -3.09 -7.22 -5.88
N LYS A 40 -2.00 -8.01 -5.77
CA LYS A 40 -1.86 -9.28 -6.50
C LYS A 40 -2.88 -10.34 -6.08
N GLU A 41 -3.20 -10.40 -4.80
CA GLU A 41 -4.17 -11.33 -4.22
C GLU A 41 -5.61 -10.78 -4.24
N LEU A 42 -5.83 -9.62 -4.86
CA LEU A 42 -7.14 -8.98 -5.04
C LEU A 42 -7.86 -8.65 -3.72
N TRP A 43 -7.10 -8.37 -2.65
CA TRP A 43 -7.62 -7.73 -1.44
C TRP A 43 -8.21 -6.36 -1.81
N VAL A 44 -7.47 -5.59 -2.62
CA VAL A 44 -7.97 -4.37 -3.27
C VAL A 44 -8.09 -4.58 -4.78
N ARG A 45 -9.17 -4.06 -5.38
CA ARG A 45 -9.44 -4.14 -6.81
C ARG A 45 -10.24 -2.94 -7.30
N GLY A 46 -10.29 -2.77 -8.61
CA GLY A 46 -10.82 -1.59 -9.30
C GLY A 46 -9.70 -0.59 -9.62
N ALA A 47 -9.63 -0.14 -10.87
CA ALA A 47 -8.48 0.63 -11.37
C ALA A 47 -8.12 1.86 -10.51
N PRO A 48 -9.08 2.69 -10.04
CA PRO A 48 -8.76 3.81 -9.16
C PRO A 48 -8.16 3.38 -7.82
N ALA A 49 -8.71 2.33 -7.20
CA ALA A 49 -8.25 1.84 -5.90
C ALA A 49 -6.86 1.21 -5.98
N ILE A 50 -6.56 0.51 -7.07
CA ILE A 50 -5.22 -0.05 -7.33
C ILE A 50 -4.19 1.08 -7.46
N GLY A 51 -4.50 2.15 -8.20
CA GLY A 51 -3.61 3.32 -8.32
C GLY A 51 -3.32 3.99 -6.98
N ILE A 52 -4.35 4.18 -6.15
CA ILE A 52 -4.20 4.72 -4.80
C ILE A 52 -3.34 3.79 -3.93
N ALA A 53 -3.59 2.48 -3.98
CA ALA A 53 -2.82 1.49 -3.23
C ALA A 53 -1.34 1.51 -3.62
N ALA A 54 -1.03 1.48 -4.91
CA ALA A 54 0.33 1.56 -5.42
C ALA A 54 1.05 2.83 -4.94
N ALA A 55 0.40 4.00 -5.06
CA ALA A 55 0.97 5.26 -4.60
C ALA A 55 1.26 5.27 -3.09
N MET A 56 0.35 4.73 -2.28
CA MET A 56 0.58 4.60 -0.84
C MET A 56 1.68 3.57 -0.52
N GLY A 57 1.79 2.49 -1.31
CA GLY A 57 2.90 1.54 -1.20
C GLY A 57 4.26 2.21 -1.43
N ILE A 58 4.38 3.02 -2.49
CA ILE A 58 5.58 3.82 -2.77
C ILE A 58 5.89 4.75 -1.60
N ALA A 59 4.88 5.43 -1.03
CA ALA A 59 5.05 6.29 0.14
C ALA A 59 5.56 5.53 1.38
N LEU A 60 5.09 4.31 1.63
CA LEU A 60 5.61 3.45 2.70
C LEU A 60 7.07 3.06 2.48
N GLY A 61 7.43 2.74 1.24
CA GLY A 61 8.81 2.49 0.86
C GLY A 61 9.70 3.71 1.11
N ALA A 62 9.28 4.87 0.63
CA ALA A 62 9.97 6.14 0.81
C ALA A 62 10.23 6.48 2.29
N GLN A 63 9.28 6.23 3.18
CA GLN A 63 9.43 6.49 4.62
C GLN A 63 10.53 5.66 5.29
N ARG A 64 10.94 4.54 4.70
CA ARG A 64 12.00 3.68 5.23
C ARG A 64 13.40 4.04 4.72
N ILE A 65 13.49 4.83 3.65
CA ILE A 65 14.76 5.23 3.03
C ILE A 65 15.45 6.28 3.91
N LYS A 66 16.73 6.06 4.21
CA LYS A 66 17.56 6.98 4.99
C LYS A 66 18.69 7.53 4.12
N ALA A 67 18.33 8.40 3.20
CA ALA A 67 19.27 9.06 2.30
C ALA A 67 19.66 10.47 2.79
N LYS A 68 20.87 10.90 2.43
CA LYS A 68 21.39 12.26 2.74
C LYS A 68 21.35 13.21 1.54
N SER A 69 20.98 12.72 0.36
CA SER A 69 20.84 13.49 -0.86
C SER A 69 19.64 12.98 -1.65
N PHE A 70 19.14 13.80 -2.57
CA PHE A 70 18.07 13.41 -3.48
C PHE A 70 18.48 12.22 -4.36
N ASP A 71 19.69 12.22 -4.91
CA ASP A 71 20.15 11.15 -5.81
C ASP A 71 20.16 9.78 -5.10
N ALA A 72 20.70 9.71 -3.88
CA ALA A 72 20.70 8.49 -3.08
C ALA A 72 19.27 8.05 -2.70
N PHE A 73 18.39 9.00 -2.37
CA PHE A 73 16.98 8.71 -2.11
C PHE A 73 16.29 8.12 -3.35
N TYR A 74 16.54 8.72 -4.51
CA TYR A 74 15.93 8.33 -5.77
C TYR A 74 16.41 6.96 -6.23
N GLU A 75 17.70 6.65 -6.10
CA GLU A 75 18.25 5.31 -6.38
C GLU A 75 17.60 4.21 -5.53
N GLU A 76 17.34 4.49 -4.25
CA GLU A 76 16.66 3.54 -3.36
C GLU A 76 15.13 3.47 -3.60
N LEU A 77 14.50 4.56 -4.04
CA LEU A 77 13.06 4.61 -4.28
C LEU A 77 12.66 3.95 -5.60
N MET A 78 13.46 4.09 -6.66
CA MET A 78 13.13 3.61 -7.99
C MET A 78 12.76 2.11 -8.08
N PRO A 79 13.44 1.19 -7.35
CA PRO A 79 13.06 -0.23 -7.34
C PRO A 79 11.71 -0.54 -6.65
N ILE A 80 11.12 0.42 -5.93
CA ILE A 80 9.85 0.28 -5.22
C ILE A 80 8.66 0.60 -6.13
N CYS A 81 8.86 1.48 -7.11
CA CYS A 81 7.88 1.90 -8.10
C CYS A 81 7.66 0.83 -9.18
#